data_AF-A0A2E4XY93-F1
#
_entry.id   AF-A0A2E4XY93-F1
#
_cell.length_a   1.000
_cell.length_b   1.000
_cell.length_c   1.000
_cell.angle_alpha   90.00
_cell.angle_beta   90.00
_cell.angle_gamma   90.00
#
_symmetry.space_group_name_H-M   'P 1'
#
loop_
_entity.id
_entity.type
_entity.pdbx_description
1 polymer ?
#
loop_
_entity_poly.entity_id
_entity_poly.type
_entity_poly.pdbx_seq_one_letter_code
_entity_poly.pdbx_strand_id
1 'polypeptide(L)'
;MAQENVDNVIVLLADGKAEMRRLMHDGFRSYGMREVRDFSNFQALEVAASAGVPPDLIVTDTTLPGGDIFELIGKIRTGDVGCYPFVPIILMTWNADGEVIKKAVDCGADYILAAPFAPANVFKRIRILINDRKPFIVTSDYIGPDRRRDPKRGDSSIPLIDVPNTLRTKANGEVVDLTELSAAVNDAMSEVNDQRLVRHSYQINLLVEMIVPAYSKEEVAPVIRVHVQKLAAVAEEVSSRLAGSRFEHVAELCQNLSDVADSINSNWQAPNQKDIDLLKPLSQAVLASFNPDRDSSDMAGEIAGMVSKFAGKINAEAEQQLN
;
A
#
# COMPACT_ATOMS: atom_id res chain seq x y z
N MET A 1 27.50 -20.12 11.33
CA MET A 1 26.42 -19.69 10.42
C MET A 1 26.93 -19.93 9.02
N ALA A 2 26.15 -20.55 8.13
CA ALA A 2 26.54 -20.65 6.72
C ALA A 2 26.78 -19.23 6.18
N GLN A 3 27.77 -19.08 5.30
CA GLN A 3 28.07 -17.81 4.67
C GLN A 3 27.00 -17.54 3.61
N GLU A 4 26.27 -16.43 3.71
CA GLU A 4 25.24 -16.03 2.75
C GLU A 4 25.87 -15.89 1.35
N ASN A 5 25.26 -16.51 0.32
CA ASN A 5 25.69 -16.38 -1.07
C ASN A 5 24.96 -15.21 -1.73
N VAL A 6 25.55 -14.02 -1.71
CA VAL A 6 24.90 -12.79 -2.18
C VAL A 6 25.47 -12.25 -3.49
N ASP A 7 26.37 -13.00 -4.14
CA ASP A 7 27.08 -12.55 -5.34
C ASP A 7 26.13 -12.20 -6.49
N ASN A 8 25.04 -12.98 -6.66
CA ASN A 8 24.06 -12.85 -7.74
C ASN A 8 22.76 -12.10 -7.34
N VAL A 9 22.76 -11.45 -6.17
CA VAL A 9 21.65 -10.60 -5.71
C VAL A 9 21.68 -9.30 -6.49
N ILE A 10 20.61 -9.01 -7.23
CA ILE A 10 20.45 -7.80 -8.04
C ILE A 10 19.93 -6.68 -7.13
N VAL A 11 20.77 -5.67 -6.91
CA VAL A 11 20.44 -4.50 -6.08
C VAL A 11 20.24 -3.29 -6.98
N LEU A 12 19.09 -2.63 -6.86
CA LEU A 12 18.91 -1.27 -7.38
C LEU A 12 19.25 -0.27 -6.28
N LEU A 13 20.31 0.52 -6.49
CA LEU A 13 20.77 1.55 -5.57
C LEU A 13 20.49 2.93 -6.17
N ALA A 14 19.67 3.74 -5.51
CA ALA A 14 19.34 5.07 -5.99
C ALA A 14 19.58 6.15 -4.92
N ASP A 15 20.33 7.18 -5.27
CA ASP A 15 20.54 8.37 -4.44
C ASP A 15 20.95 9.52 -5.35
N GLY A 16 20.48 10.74 -5.10
CA GLY A 16 20.87 11.90 -5.90
C GLY A 16 22.37 12.25 -5.80
N LYS A 17 22.99 11.96 -4.65
CA LYS A 17 24.38 12.30 -4.33
C LYS A 17 25.34 11.18 -4.75
N ALA A 18 26.30 11.52 -5.61
CA ALA A 18 27.26 10.56 -6.13
C ALA A 18 28.16 9.97 -5.02
N GLU A 19 28.48 10.75 -4.00
CA GLU A 19 29.29 10.31 -2.86
C GLU A 19 28.60 9.21 -2.06
N MET A 20 27.28 9.33 -1.83
CA MET A 20 26.50 8.31 -1.13
C MET A 20 26.39 7.03 -1.97
N ARG A 21 26.12 7.14 -3.27
CA ARG A 21 26.11 5.97 -4.17
C ARG A 21 27.44 5.22 -4.13
N ARG A 22 28.57 5.93 -4.23
CA ARG A 22 29.91 5.31 -4.14
C ARG A 22 30.13 4.61 -2.79
N LEU A 23 29.84 5.28 -1.67
CA LEU A 23 29.98 4.72 -0.33
C LEU A 23 29.17 3.43 -0.17
N MET A 24 27.92 3.44 -0.62
CA MET A 24 27.03 2.30 -0.54
C MET A 24 27.45 1.18 -1.48
N HIS A 25 27.82 1.50 -2.72
CA HIS A 25 28.32 0.54 -3.70
C HIS A 25 29.59 -0.18 -3.19
N ASP A 26 30.55 0.55 -2.63
CA ASP A 26 31.76 -0.03 -2.01
C ASP A 26 31.41 -0.93 -0.81
N GLY A 27 30.42 -0.51 -0.01
CA GLY A 27 29.88 -1.31 1.07
C GLY A 27 29.26 -2.63 0.57
N PHE A 28 28.41 -2.58 -0.46
CA PHE A 28 27.78 -3.76 -1.06
C PHE A 28 28.81 -4.72 -1.62
N ARG A 29 29.80 -4.21 -2.35
CA ARG A 29 30.90 -5.02 -2.86
C ARG A 29 31.71 -5.69 -1.74
N SER A 30 31.96 -4.96 -0.66
CA SER A 30 32.63 -5.51 0.53
C SER A 30 31.78 -6.55 1.27
N TYR A 31 30.45 -6.45 1.17
CA TYR A 31 29.50 -7.44 1.68
C TYR A 31 29.43 -8.71 0.80
N GLY A 32 29.86 -8.62 -0.46
CA GLY A 32 29.82 -9.70 -1.45
C GLY A 32 28.79 -9.51 -2.55
N MET A 33 27.93 -8.48 -2.49
CA MET A 33 26.95 -8.19 -3.55
C MET A 33 27.66 -7.55 -4.75
N ARG A 34 27.62 -8.23 -5.90
CA ARG A 34 28.34 -7.79 -7.11
C ARG A 34 27.45 -7.13 -8.15
N GLU A 35 26.17 -7.49 -8.19
CA GLU A 35 25.19 -6.99 -9.16
C GLU A 35 24.45 -5.74 -8.64
N VAL A 36 25.20 -4.66 -8.38
CA VAL A 36 24.67 -3.37 -7.92
C VAL A 36 24.52 -2.40 -9.09
N ARG A 37 23.32 -1.86 -9.28
CA ARG A 37 23.01 -0.89 -10.33
C ARG A 37 22.70 0.47 -9.72
N ASP A 38 23.47 1.48 -10.08
CA ASP A 38 23.37 2.82 -9.52
C ASP A 38 22.47 3.73 -10.36
N PHE A 39 21.57 4.47 -9.70
CA PHE A 39 20.65 5.43 -10.32
C PHE A 39 20.74 6.79 -9.60
N SER A 40 20.83 7.88 -10.37
CA SER A 40 20.93 9.24 -9.83
C SER A 40 19.63 10.02 -9.83
N ASN A 41 18.57 9.47 -10.43
CA ASN A 41 17.27 10.13 -10.58
C ASN A 41 16.13 9.11 -10.57
N PHE A 42 14.93 9.62 -10.36
CA PHE A 42 13.69 8.86 -10.25
C PHE A 42 13.37 8.06 -11.50
N GLN A 43 13.40 8.68 -12.67
CA GLN A 43 13.01 8.05 -13.94
C GLN A 43 13.85 6.79 -14.23
N ALA A 44 15.16 6.85 -13.98
CA ALA A 44 16.04 5.72 -14.22
C ALA A 44 15.75 4.55 -13.25
N LEU A 45 15.44 4.85 -11.98
CA LEU A 45 15.02 3.83 -11.01
C LEU A 45 13.66 3.23 -11.40
N GLU A 46 12.67 4.06 -11.77
CA GLU A 46 11.33 3.63 -12.19
C GLU A 46 11.40 2.69 -13.40
N VAL A 47 12.17 3.04 -14.44
CA VAL A 47 12.38 2.18 -15.60
C VAL A 47 13.04 0.85 -15.20
N ALA A 48 14.04 0.89 -14.31
CA ALA A 48 14.71 -0.33 -13.85
C ALA A 48 13.80 -1.23 -12.99
N ALA A 49 12.96 -0.64 -12.13
CA ALA A 49 11.98 -1.35 -11.33
C ALA A 49 10.84 -1.95 -12.19
N SER A 50 10.52 -1.29 -13.31
CA SER A 50 9.51 -1.72 -14.28
C SER A 50 10.02 -2.78 -15.27
N ALA A 51 11.31 -3.08 -15.26
CA ALA A 51 11.92 -4.02 -16.21
C ALA A 51 11.43 -5.46 -15.96
N GLY A 52 11.43 -6.28 -17.01
CA GLY A 52 10.99 -7.69 -16.92
C GLY A 52 11.86 -8.61 -16.06
N VAL A 53 13.05 -8.14 -15.64
CA VAL A 53 13.93 -8.88 -14.71
C VAL A 53 13.74 -8.30 -13.31
N PRO A 54 13.15 -9.05 -12.37
CA PRO A 54 12.87 -8.53 -11.04
C PRO A 54 14.15 -8.29 -10.24
N PRO A 55 14.30 -7.12 -9.59
CA PRO A 55 15.37 -6.92 -8.62
C PRO A 55 15.09 -7.71 -7.34
N ASP A 56 16.15 -8.05 -6.60
CA ASP A 56 16.03 -8.74 -5.30
C ASP A 56 16.00 -7.77 -4.13
N LEU A 57 16.49 -6.55 -4.34
CA LEU A 57 16.54 -5.51 -3.32
C LEU A 57 16.54 -4.13 -3.99
N ILE A 58 15.74 -3.22 -3.47
CA ILE A 58 15.81 -1.80 -3.80
C ILE A 58 16.30 -1.05 -2.56
N VAL A 59 17.35 -0.26 -2.72
CA VAL A 59 17.83 0.68 -1.71
C VAL A 59 17.80 2.07 -2.33
N THR A 60 16.95 2.96 -1.83
CA THR A 60 16.77 4.28 -2.43
C THR A 60 16.69 5.39 -1.40
N ASP A 61 17.24 6.55 -1.72
CA ASP A 61 16.99 7.78 -0.98
C ASP A 61 15.52 8.20 -1.11
N THR A 62 14.95 8.79 -0.06
CA THR A 62 13.57 9.31 -0.06
C THR A 62 13.40 10.55 -0.94
N THR A 63 14.48 11.25 -1.25
CA THR A 63 14.51 12.51 -1.99
C THR A 63 15.35 12.33 -3.26
N LEU A 64 14.79 11.60 -4.21
CA LEU A 64 15.41 11.38 -5.50
C LEU A 64 14.96 12.46 -6.52
N PRO A 65 15.87 13.10 -7.26
CA PRO A 65 15.48 14.10 -8.25
C PRO A 65 14.55 13.51 -9.31
N GLY A 66 13.43 14.18 -9.58
CA GLY A 66 12.56 13.88 -10.70
C GLY A 66 11.26 13.13 -10.37
N GLY A 67 10.97 12.76 -9.12
CA GLY A 67 9.70 12.14 -8.76
C GLY A 67 9.54 11.77 -7.29
N ASP A 68 8.38 11.22 -6.93
CA ASP A 68 8.04 10.81 -5.57
C ASP A 68 8.29 9.30 -5.37
N ILE A 69 9.30 8.97 -4.55
CA ILE A 69 9.67 7.60 -4.23
C ILE A 69 8.59 6.87 -3.44
N PHE A 70 7.84 7.56 -2.58
CA PHE A 70 6.77 6.93 -1.82
C PHE A 70 5.65 6.47 -2.76
N GLU A 71 5.31 7.28 -3.77
CA GLU A 71 4.34 6.93 -4.80
C GLU A 71 4.79 5.72 -5.63
N LEU A 72 6.06 5.70 -6.06
CA LEU A 72 6.63 4.57 -6.80
C LEU A 72 6.56 3.26 -6.00
N ILE A 73 6.90 3.30 -4.70
CA ILE A 73 6.81 2.12 -3.83
C ILE A 73 5.35 1.66 -3.70
N GLY A 74 4.41 2.59 -3.53
CA GLY A 74 2.98 2.27 -3.52
C GLY A 74 2.55 1.55 -4.79
N LYS A 75 2.93 2.08 -5.97
CA LYS A 75 2.66 1.47 -7.29
C LYS A 75 3.32 0.10 -7.47
N ILE A 76 4.51 -0.11 -6.92
CA ILE A 76 5.14 -1.44 -6.88
C ILE A 76 4.27 -2.39 -6.05
N ARG A 77 3.84 -1.98 -4.84
CA ARG A 77 3.04 -2.82 -3.94
C ARG A 77 1.66 -3.16 -4.48
N THR A 78 1.06 -2.30 -5.30
CA THR A 78 -0.21 -2.56 -5.98
C THR A 78 -0.07 -3.40 -7.25
N GLY A 79 1.15 -3.60 -7.75
CA GLY A 79 1.43 -4.29 -9.01
C GLY A 79 1.26 -3.41 -10.25
N ASP A 80 1.11 -2.09 -10.08
CA ASP A 80 1.02 -1.14 -11.20
C ASP A 80 2.39 -0.90 -11.85
N VAL A 81 3.47 -1.13 -11.10
CA VAL A 81 4.86 -1.00 -11.55
C VAL A 81 5.65 -2.27 -11.29
N GLY A 82 6.28 -2.79 -12.35
CA GLY A 82 7.16 -3.95 -12.30
C GLY A 82 6.43 -5.29 -12.18
N CYS A 83 7.18 -6.38 -12.23
CA CYS A 83 6.64 -7.74 -12.16
C CYS A 83 6.77 -8.39 -10.78
N TYR A 84 7.34 -7.69 -9.79
CA TYR A 84 7.57 -8.24 -8.46
C TYR A 84 7.18 -7.26 -7.34
N PRO A 85 5.87 -7.19 -7.01
CA PRO A 85 5.32 -6.30 -5.99
C PRO A 85 5.91 -6.49 -4.59
N PHE A 86 6.50 -7.66 -4.32
CA PHE A 86 7.02 -8.03 -3.01
C PHE A 86 8.53 -7.84 -2.87
N VAL A 87 9.19 -7.15 -3.80
CA VAL A 87 10.61 -6.84 -3.68
C VAL A 87 10.92 -6.18 -2.31
N PRO A 88 11.95 -6.62 -1.57
CA PRO A 88 12.42 -5.94 -0.38
C PRO A 88 12.92 -4.51 -0.68
N ILE A 89 12.45 -3.53 0.10
CA ILE A 89 12.76 -2.11 -0.12
C ILE A 89 13.30 -1.47 1.17
N ILE A 90 14.47 -0.85 1.06
CA ILE A 90 15.08 -0.05 2.13
C ILE A 90 15.16 1.40 1.68
N LEU A 91 14.51 2.28 2.44
CA LEU A 91 14.62 3.72 2.28
C LEU A 91 15.80 4.28 3.08
N MET A 92 16.50 5.23 2.50
CA MET A 92 17.50 6.08 3.14
C MET A 92 16.95 7.50 3.17
N THR A 93 17.13 8.23 4.27
CA THR A 93 16.66 9.62 4.33
C THR A 93 17.61 10.52 5.08
N TRP A 94 17.81 11.74 4.58
CA TRP A 94 18.50 12.81 5.30
C TRP A 94 17.55 13.67 6.16
N ASN A 95 16.24 13.53 5.97
CA ASN A 95 15.22 14.24 6.72
C ASN A 95 14.29 13.23 7.44
N ALA A 96 14.52 13.03 8.73
CA ALA A 96 13.76 12.08 9.53
C ALA A 96 12.59 12.75 10.29
N ASP A 97 11.94 13.74 9.68
CA ASP A 97 10.73 14.32 10.24
C ASP A 97 9.58 13.28 10.32
N GLY A 98 8.59 13.59 11.15
CA GLY A 98 7.49 12.66 11.41
C GLY A 98 6.69 12.31 10.15
N GLU A 99 6.56 13.25 9.21
CA GLU A 99 5.80 13.06 7.97
C GLU A 99 6.52 12.15 6.99
N VAL A 100 7.83 12.32 6.79
CA VAL A 100 8.66 11.44 5.95
C VAL A 100 8.67 10.03 6.52
N ILE A 101 8.82 9.87 7.84
CA ILE A 101 8.76 8.55 8.47
C ILE A 101 7.37 7.92 8.27
N LYS A 102 6.30 8.70 8.40
CA LYS A 102 4.93 8.23 8.15
C LYS A 102 4.76 7.79 6.70
N LYS A 103 5.12 8.62 5.70
CA LYS A 103 5.06 8.27 4.27
C LYS A 103 5.88 7.03 3.93
N ALA A 104 7.08 6.90 4.50
CA ALA A 104 7.94 5.74 4.32
C ALA A 104 7.32 4.44 4.87
N VAL A 105 6.59 4.55 5.99
CA VAL A 105 5.85 3.42 6.55
C VAL A 105 4.65 3.10 5.67
N ASP A 106 3.83 4.11 5.36
CA ASP A 106 2.54 3.98 4.67
C ASP A 106 2.70 3.53 3.21
N CYS A 107 3.83 3.83 2.55
CA CYS A 107 4.07 3.35 1.19
C CYS A 107 4.41 1.86 1.11
N GLY A 108 4.65 1.18 2.24
CA GLY A 108 4.95 -0.25 2.24
C GLY A 108 6.43 -0.62 2.05
N ALA A 109 7.36 0.33 2.25
CA ALA A 109 8.78 0.00 2.34
C ALA A 109 9.02 -0.97 3.52
N ASP A 110 10.08 -1.79 3.47
CA ASP A 110 10.39 -2.69 4.57
C ASP A 110 11.10 -1.95 5.72
N TYR A 111 12.08 -1.13 5.38
CA TYR A 111 12.84 -0.33 6.35
C TYR A 111 13.06 1.09 5.86
N ILE A 112 13.24 2.00 6.82
CA ILE A 112 13.78 3.34 6.61
C ILE A 112 14.97 3.56 7.55
N LEU A 113 16.03 4.19 7.04
CA LEU A 113 17.25 4.51 7.76
C LEU A 113 17.51 6.02 7.67
N ALA A 114 17.54 6.68 8.83
CA ALA A 114 17.91 8.08 8.93
C ALA A 114 19.43 8.24 8.86
N ALA A 115 19.89 9.06 7.92
CA ALA A 115 21.27 9.48 7.77
C ALA A 115 21.62 10.56 8.82
N PRO A 116 22.90 10.64 9.27
CA PRO A 116 24.01 9.80 8.85
C PRO A 116 23.95 8.38 9.44
N PHE A 117 24.26 7.36 8.63
CA PHE A 117 24.38 5.97 9.06
C PHE A 117 25.65 5.34 8.50
N ALA A 118 26.18 4.33 9.18
CA ALA A 118 27.21 3.47 8.61
C ALA A 118 26.56 2.48 7.61
N PRO A 119 27.20 2.15 6.47
CA PRO A 119 26.71 1.12 5.55
C PRO A 119 26.39 -0.21 6.24
N ALA A 120 27.12 -0.55 7.29
CA ALA A 120 26.85 -1.70 8.16
C ALA A 120 25.42 -1.76 8.71
N ASN A 121 24.75 -0.62 8.88
CA ASN A 121 23.35 -0.59 9.31
C ASN A 121 22.39 -1.04 8.21
N VAL A 122 22.67 -0.73 6.94
CA VAL A 122 21.91 -1.26 5.79
C VAL A 122 22.08 -2.77 5.72
N PHE A 123 23.31 -3.28 5.85
CA PHE A 123 23.57 -4.73 5.82
C PHE A 123 22.91 -5.48 6.97
N LYS A 124 22.79 -4.88 8.16
CA LYS A 124 21.99 -5.44 9.25
C LYS A 124 20.52 -5.60 8.85
N ARG A 125 19.93 -4.64 8.12
CA ARG A 125 18.54 -4.75 7.63
C ARG A 125 18.40 -5.80 6.54
N ILE A 126 19.36 -5.89 5.62
CA ILE A 126 19.41 -6.94 4.60
C ILE A 126 19.43 -8.33 5.24
N ARG A 127 20.25 -8.56 6.27
CA ARG A 127 20.25 -9.83 7.01
C ARG A 127 18.89 -10.14 7.64
N ILE A 128 18.20 -9.14 8.18
CA ILE A 128 16.85 -9.35 8.71
C ILE A 128 15.88 -9.68 7.57
N LEU A 129 15.97 -9.01 6.41
CA LEU A 129 15.15 -9.33 5.23
C LEU A 129 15.42 -10.74 4.67
N ILE A 130 16.65 -11.23 4.79
CA ILE A 130 17.00 -12.60 4.43
C ILE A 130 16.38 -13.58 5.44
N ASN A 131 16.55 -13.35 6.74
CA ASN A 131 16.27 -14.38 7.74
C ASN A 131 14.86 -14.30 8.35
N ASP A 132 14.37 -13.09 8.60
CA ASP A 132 13.16 -12.79 9.39
C ASP A 132 12.37 -11.63 8.77
N ARG A 133 12.15 -11.71 7.45
CA ARG A 133 11.27 -10.76 6.78
C ARG A 133 9.86 -10.96 7.28
N LYS A 134 9.24 -9.87 7.69
CA LYS A 134 7.86 -9.89 8.19
C LYS A 134 6.88 -10.24 7.06
N PRO A 135 5.81 -10.98 7.36
CA PRO A 135 4.72 -11.19 6.42
C PRO A 135 4.01 -9.86 6.14
N PHE A 136 3.26 -9.84 5.05
CA PHE A 136 2.52 -8.67 4.64
C PHE A 136 1.15 -8.63 5.32
N ILE A 137 0.67 -7.41 5.51
CA ILE A 137 -0.68 -7.10 5.95
C ILE A 137 -1.29 -6.14 4.94
N VAL A 138 -2.58 -6.30 4.69
CA VAL A 138 -3.36 -5.40 3.85
C VAL A 138 -4.34 -4.65 4.75
N THR A 139 -4.51 -3.35 4.54
CA THR A 139 -5.62 -2.55 5.08
C THR A 139 -6.35 -1.86 3.92
N SER A 140 -7.29 -0.98 4.22
CA SER A 140 -7.91 -0.13 3.20
C SER A 140 -6.90 0.74 2.43
N ASP A 141 -5.79 1.10 3.06
CA ASP A 141 -4.87 2.16 2.64
C ASP A 141 -3.40 1.73 2.74
N TYR A 142 -3.14 0.47 3.08
CA TYR A 142 -1.79 -0.06 3.28
C TYR A 142 -1.63 -1.45 2.69
N ILE A 143 -0.52 -1.65 1.98
CA ILE A 143 -0.02 -2.98 1.58
C ILE A 143 1.46 -3.02 1.91
N GLY A 144 1.84 -3.87 2.85
CA GLY A 144 3.25 -3.98 3.20
C GLY A 144 3.51 -4.80 4.47
N PRO A 145 4.74 -4.80 4.97
CA PRO A 145 5.14 -5.62 6.11
C PRO A 145 4.35 -5.31 7.39
N ASP A 146 4.03 -6.34 8.19
CA ASP A 146 3.28 -6.15 9.44
C ASP A 146 4.08 -5.32 10.48
N ARG A 147 3.49 -4.23 10.94
CA ARG A 147 4.10 -3.30 11.93
C ARG A 147 3.40 -3.30 13.27
N ARG A 148 2.40 -4.17 13.48
CA ARG A 148 1.66 -4.25 14.75
C ARG A 148 2.61 -4.63 15.89
N ARG A 149 2.51 -3.90 17.01
CA ARG A 149 3.32 -4.12 18.22
C ARG A 149 2.86 -5.33 19.05
N ASP A 150 1.59 -5.71 18.93
CA ASP A 150 0.99 -6.83 19.68
C ASP A 150 -0.04 -7.55 18.78
N PRO A 151 0.29 -8.74 18.25
CA PRO A 151 -0.65 -9.53 17.45
C PRO A 151 -1.81 -10.12 18.27
N LYS A 152 -1.80 -9.99 19.61
CA LYS A 152 -2.81 -10.56 20.53
C LYS A 152 -3.71 -9.50 21.17
N ARG A 153 -3.50 -8.19 20.93
CA ARG A 153 -4.43 -7.15 21.39
C ARG A 153 -5.64 -7.04 20.47
N GLY A 154 -6.63 -7.90 20.75
CA GLY A 154 -8.06 -7.60 20.75
C GLY A 154 -8.79 -7.31 19.45
N ASP A 155 -8.12 -7.16 18.29
CA ASP A 155 -8.81 -6.85 17.02
C ASP A 155 -8.05 -7.26 15.74
N SER A 156 -6.94 -7.99 15.81
CA SER A 156 -6.20 -8.42 14.62
C SER A 156 -6.75 -9.70 14.01
N SER A 157 -8.03 -9.68 13.63
CA SER A 157 -8.65 -10.68 12.73
C SER A 157 -8.08 -10.61 11.32
N ILE A 158 -7.34 -9.55 11.00
CA ILE A 158 -6.72 -9.36 9.69
C ILE A 158 -5.64 -10.44 9.45
N PRO A 159 -5.84 -11.31 8.45
CA PRO A 159 -4.87 -12.34 8.08
C PRO A 159 -3.58 -11.72 7.53
N LEU A 160 -2.49 -12.46 7.72
CA LEU A 160 -1.16 -12.13 7.22
C LEU A 160 -0.88 -12.93 5.96
N ILE A 161 -0.14 -12.34 5.03
CA ILE A 161 0.22 -12.93 3.75
C ILE A 161 1.72 -13.22 3.76
N ASP A 162 2.08 -14.49 3.61
CA ASP A 162 3.47 -14.85 3.34
C ASP A 162 3.78 -14.55 1.87
N VAL A 163 4.81 -13.73 1.65
CA VAL A 163 5.17 -13.26 0.30
C VAL A 163 6.48 -13.89 -0.17
N PRO A 164 6.66 -14.09 -1.50
CA PRO A 164 7.92 -14.57 -2.04
C PRO A 164 9.10 -13.66 -1.64
N ASN A 165 10.29 -14.24 -1.53
CA ASN A 165 11.49 -13.54 -1.10
C ASN A 165 12.72 -14.01 -1.89
N THR A 166 12.88 -13.49 -3.11
CA THR A 166 14.02 -13.83 -3.99
C THR A 166 15.38 -13.50 -3.36
N LEU A 167 15.45 -12.45 -2.52
CA LEU A 167 16.64 -12.11 -1.75
C LEU A 167 17.06 -13.25 -0.82
N ARG A 168 16.12 -13.84 -0.07
CA ARG A 168 16.36 -15.01 0.78
C ARG A 168 16.79 -16.21 -0.05
N THR A 169 16.04 -16.53 -1.11
CA THR A 169 16.32 -17.67 -2.00
C THR A 169 17.76 -17.61 -2.51
N LYS A 170 18.17 -16.48 -3.10
CA LYS A 170 19.55 -16.30 -3.60
C LYS A 170 20.59 -16.33 -2.48
N ALA A 171 20.34 -15.66 -1.36
CA ALA A 171 21.25 -15.66 -0.21
C ALA A 171 21.51 -17.05 0.37
N ASN A 172 20.56 -17.98 0.24
CA ASN A 172 20.72 -19.39 0.61
C ASN A 172 21.48 -20.22 -0.45
N GLY A 173 21.85 -19.63 -1.58
CA GLY A 173 22.51 -20.31 -2.70
C GLY A 173 21.53 -21.05 -3.62
N GLU A 174 20.23 -20.80 -3.48
CA GLU A 174 19.20 -21.40 -4.33
C GLU A 174 19.01 -20.57 -5.61
N VAL A 175 18.56 -21.24 -6.68
CA VAL A 175 18.25 -20.59 -7.95
C VAL A 175 16.80 -20.12 -7.90
N VAL A 176 16.56 -18.88 -8.33
CA VAL A 176 15.20 -18.36 -8.50
C VAL A 176 14.69 -18.81 -9.87
N ASP A 177 13.75 -19.75 -9.88
CA ASP A 177 13.00 -20.09 -11.09
C ASP A 177 11.93 -19.00 -11.34
N LEU A 178 11.96 -18.38 -12.52
CA LEU A 178 11.06 -17.26 -12.85
C LEU A 178 9.61 -17.70 -13.04
N THR A 179 9.37 -18.96 -13.44
CA THR A 179 8.01 -19.51 -13.56
C THR A 179 7.42 -19.78 -12.18
N GLU A 180 8.20 -20.39 -11.28
CA GLU A 180 7.76 -20.61 -9.89
C GLU A 180 7.57 -19.29 -9.15
N LEU A 181 8.47 -18.32 -9.33
CA LEU A 181 8.33 -16.98 -8.76
C LEU A 181 7.05 -16.30 -9.26
N SER A 182 6.79 -16.33 -10.57
CA SER A 182 5.59 -15.72 -11.15
C SER A 182 4.31 -16.34 -10.58
N ALA A 183 4.25 -17.67 -10.46
CA ALA A 183 3.12 -18.35 -9.82
C ALA A 183 2.93 -17.91 -8.36
N ALA A 184 4.00 -17.92 -7.56
CA ALA A 184 3.94 -17.52 -6.15
C ALA A 184 3.58 -16.03 -5.97
N VAL A 185 4.02 -15.16 -6.88
CA VAL A 185 3.64 -13.74 -6.90
C VAL A 185 2.16 -13.59 -7.23
N ASN A 186 1.65 -14.31 -8.23
CA ASN A 186 0.24 -14.25 -8.61
C ASN A 186 -0.67 -14.76 -7.48
N ASP A 187 -0.30 -15.84 -6.80
CA ASP A 187 -1.05 -16.38 -5.67
C ASP A 187 -1.12 -15.36 -4.52
N ALA A 188 0.03 -14.79 -4.13
CA ALA A 188 0.08 -13.77 -3.08
C ALA A 188 -0.66 -12.48 -3.49
N MET A 189 -0.58 -12.05 -4.75
CA MET A 189 -1.33 -10.89 -5.25
C MET A 189 -2.84 -11.14 -5.31
N SER A 190 -3.28 -12.36 -5.62
CA SER A 190 -4.69 -12.74 -5.53
C SER A 190 -5.19 -12.57 -4.10
N GLU A 191 -4.43 -13.06 -3.11
CA GLU A 191 -4.79 -12.88 -1.71
C GLU A 191 -4.80 -11.40 -1.29
N VAL A 192 -3.80 -10.61 -1.71
CA VAL A 192 -3.77 -9.16 -1.46
C VAL A 192 -5.04 -8.49 -2.01
N ASN A 193 -5.40 -8.80 -3.26
CA ASN A 193 -6.56 -8.21 -3.92
C ASN A 193 -7.88 -8.62 -3.25
N ASP A 194 -8.05 -9.89 -2.91
CA ASP A 194 -9.26 -10.38 -2.23
C ASP A 194 -9.44 -9.69 -0.87
N GLN A 195 -8.38 -9.63 -0.05
CA GLN A 195 -8.48 -8.96 1.23
C GLN A 195 -8.68 -7.44 1.07
N ARG A 196 -8.14 -6.82 0.01
CA ARG A 196 -8.30 -5.38 -0.25
C ARG A 196 -9.72 -5.04 -0.67
N LEU A 197 -10.35 -5.84 -1.53
CA LEU A 197 -11.74 -5.68 -1.95
C LEU A 197 -12.70 -5.71 -0.76
N VAL A 198 -12.53 -6.69 0.14
CA VAL A 198 -13.32 -6.78 1.37
C VAL A 198 -13.15 -5.52 2.22
N ARG A 199 -11.92 -5.00 2.38
CA ARG A 199 -11.69 -3.79 3.18
C ARG A 199 -12.24 -2.54 2.54
N HIS A 200 -12.15 -2.41 1.22
CA HIS A 200 -12.76 -1.29 0.51
C HIS A 200 -14.29 -1.32 0.64
N SER A 201 -14.93 -2.49 0.67
CA SER A 201 -16.37 -2.55 0.89
C SER A 201 -16.78 -2.01 2.27
N TYR A 202 -16.02 -2.34 3.32
CA TYR A 202 -16.23 -1.75 4.65
C TYR A 202 -15.94 -0.25 4.68
N GLN A 203 -14.86 0.19 4.02
CA GLN A 203 -14.47 1.59 3.96
C GLN A 203 -15.52 2.46 3.23
N ILE A 204 -16.03 1.97 2.10
CA ILE A 204 -17.13 2.59 1.36
C ILE A 204 -18.32 2.80 2.29
N ASN A 205 -18.76 1.74 2.97
CA ASN A 205 -19.92 1.82 3.85
C ASN A 205 -19.68 2.73 5.06
N LEU A 206 -18.47 2.72 5.62
CA LEU A 206 -18.06 3.62 6.70
C LEU A 206 -18.13 5.10 6.28
N LEU A 207 -17.63 5.42 5.09
CA LEU A 207 -17.70 6.78 4.53
C LEU A 207 -19.15 7.21 4.34
N VAL A 208 -20.00 6.35 3.77
CA VAL A 208 -21.43 6.64 3.58
C VAL A 208 -22.15 6.88 4.92
N GLU A 209 -21.85 6.09 5.96
CA GLU A 209 -22.42 6.29 7.31
C GLU A 209 -21.91 7.56 8.01
N MET A 210 -20.83 8.19 7.53
CA MET A 210 -20.43 9.53 7.98
C MET A 210 -21.05 10.65 7.12
N ILE A 211 -21.19 10.42 5.81
CA ILE A 211 -21.67 11.42 4.84
C ILE A 211 -23.19 11.62 4.96
N VAL A 212 -23.98 10.55 4.87
CA VAL A 212 -25.44 10.64 4.80
C VAL A 212 -26.03 11.34 6.03
N PRO A 213 -25.66 10.99 7.28
CA PRO A 213 -26.21 11.66 8.45
C PRO A 213 -25.85 13.15 8.53
N ALA A 214 -24.69 13.57 8.01
CA ALA A 214 -24.29 14.98 8.00
C ALA A 214 -25.25 15.82 7.13
N TYR A 215 -25.64 15.30 5.96
CA TYR A 215 -26.64 15.94 5.11
C TYR A 215 -28.05 15.88 5.69
N SER A 216 -28.46 14.73 6.27
CA SER A 216 -29.80 14.60 6.88
C SER A 216 -30.03 15.53 8.08
N LYS A 217 -28.96 15.94 8.77
CA LYS A 217 -29.01 16.85 9.92
C LYS A 217 -28.71 18.31 9.57
N GLU A 218 -28.41 18.60 8.30
CA GLU A 218 -27.94 19.92 7.85
C GLU A 218 -26.64 20.40 8.54
N GLU A 219 -25.81 19.46 9.00
CA GLU A 219 -24.54 19.70 9.72
C GLU A 219 -23.34 19.43 8.79
N VAL A 220 -23.31 20.05 7.61
CA VAL A 220 -22.30 19.77 6.58
C VAL A 220 -21.03 20.60 6.80
N ALA A 221 -20.08 20.04 7.54
CA ALA A 221 -18.75 20.64 7.71
C ALA A 221 -17.83 20.40 6.49
N PRO A 222 -16.79 21.24 6.25
CA PRO A 222 -15.85 21.06 5.13
C PRO A 222 -15.18 19.67 5.07
N VAL A 223 -15.03 19.01 6.22
CA VAL A 223 -14.51 17.64 6.33
C VAL A 223 -15.35 16.63 5.55
N ILE A 224 -16.66 16.85 5.41
CA ILE A 224 -17.56 15.97 4.66
C ILE A 224 -17.18 15.93 3.18
N ARG A 225 -16.72 17.06 2.61
CA ARG A 225 -16.23 17.10 1.23
C ARG A 225 -15.07 16.12 1.02
N VAL A 226 -14.14 16.06 1.98
CA VAL A 226 -12.99 15.14 1.91
C VAL A 226 -13.46 13.69 1.98
N HIS A 227 -14.48 13.38 2.79
CA HIS A 227 -15.06 12.04 2.84
C HIS A 227 -15.75 11.66 1.53
N VAL A 228 -16.46 12.59 0.89
CA VAL A 228 -17.08 12.37 -0.43
C VAL A 228 -16.01 12.13 -1.49
N GLN A 229 -14.93 12.91 -1.51
CA GLN A 229 -13.81 12.70 -2.43
C GLN A 229 -13.14 11.34 -2.23
N LYS A 230 -12.94 10.94 -0.97
CA LYS A 230 -12.39 9.62 -0.63
C LYS A 230 -13.34 8.50 -1.04
N LEU A 231 -14.65 8.69 -0.91
CA LEU A 231 -15.65 7.73 -1.36
C LEU A 231 -15.58 7.54 -2.87
N ALA A 232 -15.54 8.63 -3.64
CA ALA A 232 -15.38 8.59 -5.09
C ALA A 232 -14.11 7.82 -5.49
N ALA A 233 -12.95 8.20 -4.94
CA ALA A 233 -11.67 7.58 -5.26
C ALA A 233 -11.63 6.07 -4.95
N VAL A 234 -12.15 5.65 -3.79
CA VAL A 234 -12.19 4.22 -3.43
C VAL A 234 -13.16 3.45 -4.33
N ALA A 235 -14.32 4.04 -4.66
CA ALA A 235 -15.29 3.41 -5.55
C ALA A 235 -14.75 3.27 -6.99
N GLU A 236 -14.08 4.30 -7.52
CA GLU A 236 -13.41 4.27 -8.82
C GLU A 236 -12.29 3.21 -8.85
N GLU A 237 -11.46 3.13 -7.79
CA GLU A 237 -10.40 2.14 -7.71
C GLU A 237 -10.96 0.71 -7.76
N VAL A 238 -12.02 0.42 -7.00
CA VAL A 238 -12.67 -0.89 -7.00
C VAL A 238 -13.31 -1.18 -8.36
N SER A 239 -13.98 -0.20 -8.96
CA SER A 239 -14.58 -0.32 -10.30
C SER A 239 -13.52 -0.71 -11.34
N SER A 240 -12.45 0.07 -11.43
CA SER A 240 -11.36 -0.13 -12.41
C SER A 240 -10.69 -1.50 -12.26
N ARG A 241 -10.48 -1.97 -11.02
CA ARG A 241 -9.91 -3.30 -10.74
C ARG A 241 -10.81 -4.47 -11.14
N LEU A 242 -12.13 -4.28 -11.09
CA LEU A 242 -13.11 -5.35 -11.34
C LEU A 242 -13.66 -5.34 -12.76
N ALA A 243 -13.43 -4.29 -13.54
CA ALA A 243 -13.85 -4.18 -14.92
C ALA A 243 -13.26 -5.33 -15.77
N GLY A 244 -14.11 -5.97 -16.56
CA GLY A 244 -13.80 -7.15 -17.36
C GLY A 244 -13.64 -8.44 -16.56
N SER A 245 -13.92 -8.44 -15.25
CA SER A 245 -13.81 -9.63 -14.40
C SER A 245 -15.14 -10.38 -14.24
N ARG A 246 -15.11 -11.54 -13.58
CA ARG A 246 -16.34 -12.27 -13.19
C ARG A 246 -17.25 -11.47 -12.24
N PHE A 247 -16.77 -10.36 -11.69
CA PHE A 247 -17.47 -9.48 -10.77
C PHE A 247 -17.91 -8.17 -11.46
N GLU A 248 -18.11 -8.17 -12.78
CA GLU A 248 -18.51 -6.99 -13.57
C GLU A 248 -19.69 -6.22 -12.94
N HIS A 249 -20.69 -6.93 -12.45
CA HIS A 249 -21.84 -6.30 -11.78
C HIS A 249 -21.44 -5.44 -10.57
N VAL A 250 -20.43 -5.89 -9.81
CA VAL A 250 -19.91 -5.12 -8.67
C VAL A 250 -19.10 -3.93 -9.14
N ALA A 251 -18.38 -4.07 -10.27
CA ALA A 251 -17.70 -2.95 -10.92
C ALA A 251 -18.72 -1.85 -11.30
N GLU A 252 -19.85 -2.22 -11.90
CA GLU A 252 -20.94 -1.30 -12.23
C GLU A 252 -21.53 -0.60 -10.98
N LEU A 253 -21.73 -1.33 -9.88
CA LEU A 253 -22.20 -0.74 -8.62
C LEU A 253 -21.21 0.29 -8.07
N CYS A 254 -19.92 -0.03 -8.09
CA CYS A 254 -18.85 0.87 -7.67
C CYS A 254 -18.73 2.07 -8.60
N GLN A 255 -18.88 1.89 -9.91
CA GLN A 255 -18.89 3.00 -10.87
C GLN A 255 -20.05 3.96 -10.58
N ASN A 256 -21.27 3.44 -10.43
CA ASN A 256 -22.44 4.26 -10.10
C ASN A 256 -22.24 5.01 -8.78
N LEU A 257 -21.62 4.37 -7.78
CA LEU A 257 -21.32 5.00 -6.50
C LEU A 257 -20.28 6.11 -6.65
N SER A 258 -19.26 5.91 -7.48
CA SER A 258 -18.26 6.94 -7.81
C SER A 258 -18.91 8.14 -8.48
N ASP A 259 -19.73 7.91 -9.50
CA ASP A 259 -20.42 8.96 -10.25
C ASP A 259 -21.35 9.80 -9.34
N VAL A 260 -22.07 9.13 -8.44
CA VAL A 260 -22.92 9.79 -7.42
C VAL A 260 -22.06 10.61 -6.45
N ALA A 261 -20.95 10.07 -5.97
CA ALA A 261 -20.03 10.80 -5.09
C ALA A 261 -19.40 12.02 -5.79
N ASP A 262 -19.05 11.92 -7.06
CA ASP A 262 -18.53 13.05 -7.85
C ASP A 262 -19.57 14.14 -8.10
N SER A 263 -20.82 13.74 -8.35
CA SER A 263 -21.96 14.67 -8.43
C SER A 263 -22.13 15.44 -7.11
N ILE A 264 -22.07 14.74 -5.97
CA ILE A 264 -22.12 15.36 -4.65
C ILE A 264 -20.93 16.31 -4.44
N ASN A 265 -19.71 15.87 -4.74
CA ASN A 265 -18.48 16.66 -4.56
C ASN A 265 -18.52 17.97 -5.36
N SER A 266 -19.08 17.94 -6.57
CA SER A 266 -19.22 19.11 -7.45
C SER A 266 -20.09 20.22 -6.84
N ASN A 267 -21.05 19.86 -5.98
CA ASN A 267 -21.88 20.81 -5.24
C ASN A 267 -22.06 20.39 -3.78
N TRP A 268 -20.95 20.13 -3.08
CA TRP A 268 -20.97 19.49 -1.77
C TRP A 268 -21.69 20.28 -0.68
N GLN A 269 -21.89 21.59 -0.85
CA GLN A 269 -22.61 22.42 0.12
C GLN A 269 -24.13 22.23 0.04
N ALA A 270 -24.65 21.90 -1.14
CA ALA A 270 -26.08 21.73 -1.39
C ALA A 270 -26.33 20.71 -2.51
N PRO A 271 -25.92 19.44 -2.34
CA PRO A 271 -26.01 18.42 -3.38
C PRO A 271 -27.48 18.04 -3.65
N ASN A 272 -27.71 17.35 -4.75
CA ASN A 272 -29.03 16.82 -5.07
C ASN A 272 -29.44 15.76 -4.02
N GLN A 273 -30.64 15.90 -3.44
CA GLN A 273 -31.14 14.95 -2.45
C GLN A 273 -31.20 13.51 -2.98
N LYS A 274 -31.50 13.33 -4.27
CA LYS A 274 -31.49 12.00 -4.90
C LYS A 274 -30.13 11.33 -4.85
N ASP A 275 -29.05 12.10 -4.99
CA ASP A 275 -27.68 11.57 -4.96
C ASP A 275 -27.34 11.10 -3.53
N ILE A 276 -27.74 11.88 -2.52
CA ILE A 276 -27.60 11.48 -1.10
C ILE A 276 -28.38 10.20 -0.80
N ASP A 277 -29.63 10.10 -1.27
CA ASP A 277 -30.50 8.95 -1.05
C ASP A 277 -29.97 7.66 -1.72
N LEU A 278 -29.19 7.79 -2.80
CA LEU A 278 -28.59 6.66 -3.53
C LEU A 278 -27.34 6.08 -2.85
N LEU A 279 -26.60 6.86 -2.07
CA LEU A 279 -25.34 6.40 -1.45
C LEU A 279 -25.51 5.15 -0.58
N LYS A 280 -26.57 5.13 0.24
CA LYS A 280 -26.82 4.03 1.19
C LYS A 280 -27.16 2.69 0.50
N PRO A 281 -28.16 2.60 -0.40
CA PRO A 281 -28.45 1.34 -1.08
C PRO A 281 -27.29 0.84 -1.95
N LEU A 282 -26.55 1.75 -2.61
CA LEU A 282 -25.37 1.36 -3.42
C LEU A 282 -24.25 0.78 -2.56
N SER A 283 -23.87 1.46 -1.47
CA SER A 283 -22.82 0.96 -0.57
C SER A 283 -23.18 -0.36 0.11
N GLN A 284 -24.46 -0.55 0.47
CA GLN A 284 -24.95 -1.82 1.02
C GLN A 284 -24.90 -2.96 0.00
N ALA A 285 -25.21 -2.70 -1.27
CA ALA A 285 -25.11 -3.68 -2.34
C ALA A 285 -23.64 -4.11 -2.59
N VAL A 286 -22.70 -3.15 -2.57
CA VAL A 286 -21.26 -3.43 -2.65
C VAL A 286 -20.81 -4.27 -1.46
N LEU A 287 -21.19 -3.90 -0.23
CA LEU A 287 -20.82 -4.64 0.98
C LEU A 287 -21.31 -6.09 0.96
N ALA A 288 -22.57 -6.31 0.58
CA ALA A 288 -23.18 -7.63 0.47
C ALA A 288 -22.48 -8.50 -0.59
N SER A 289 -21.99 -7.89 -1.68
CA SER A 289 -21.30 -8.62 -2.76
C SER A 289 -19.98 -9.24 -2.33
N PHE A 290 -19.25 -8.60 -1.40
CA PHE A 290 -17.95 -9.09 -0.89
C PHE A 290 -18.03 -9.86 0.42
N ASN A 291 -19.22 -9.94 1.04
CA ASN A 291 -19.43 -10.62 2.31
C ASN A 291 -20.69 -11.51 2.27
N PRO A 292 -20.82 -12.43 1.30
CA PRO A 292 -22.07 -13.16 1.05
C PRO A 292 -22.49 -14.09 2.19
N ASP A 293 -21.53 -14.59 2.98
CA ASP A 293 -21.78 -15.54 4.08
C ASP A 293 -22.03 -14.86 5.43
N ARG A 294 -21.98 -13.52 5.50
CA ARG A 294 -22.16 -12.77 6.75
C ARG A 294 -23.61 -12.31 6.93
N ASP A 295 -24.12 -12.42 8.16
CA ASP A 295 -25.45 -11.91 8.52
C ASP A 295 -25.48 -10.37 8.44
N SER A 296 -26.57 -9.83 7.91
CA SER A 296 -26.71 -8.38 7.71
C SER A 296 -26.74 -7.58 9.02
N SER A 297 -27.23 -8.19 10.11
CA SER A 297 -27.24 -7.57 11.43
C SER A 297 -25.86 -7.53 12.08
N ASP A 298 -25.06 -8.59 11.90
CA ASP A 298 -23.67 -8.65 12.36
C ASP A 298 -22.81 -7.62 11.63
N MET A 299 -22.96 -7.50 10.30
CA MET A 299 -22.25 -6.50 9.51
C MET A 299 -22.62 -5.07 9.93
N ALA A 300 -23.91 -4.80 10.16
CA ALA A 300 -24.37 -3.49 10.62
C ALA A 300 -23.80 -3.12 12.01
N GLY A 301 -23.76 -4.09 12.94
CA GLY A 301 -23.15 -3.92 14.26
C GLY A 301 -21.65 -3.63 14.20
N GLU A 302 -20.91 -4.33 13.34
CA GLU A 302 -19.48 -4.13 13.12
C GLU A 302 -19.19 -2.74 12.55
N ILE A 303 -19.96 -2.31 11.55
CA ILE A 303 -19.85 -0.98 10.96
C ILE A 303 -20.14 0.11 11.99
N ALA A 304 -21.22 -0.03 12.77
CA ALA A 304 -21.54 0.93 13.83
C ALA A 304 -20.41 1.03 14.87
N GLY A 305 -19.81 -0.12 15.22
CA GLY A 305 -18.62 -0.17 16.07
C GLY A 305 -17.41 0.53 15.44
N MET A 306 -17.17 0.33 14.13
CA MET A 306 -16.11 1.00 13.39
C MET A 306 -16.31 2.52 13.33
N VAL A 307 -17.52 3.00 13.05
CA VAL A 307 -17.86 4.43 13.08
C VAL A 307 -17.53 5.01 14.45
N SER A 308 -18.02 4.38 15.53
CA SER A 308 -17.76 4.84 16.89
C SER A 308 -16.27 4.88 17.25
N LYS A 309 -15.49 3.91 16.76
CA LYS A 309 -14.07 3.75 17.07
C LYS A 309 -13.16 4.65 16.22
N PHE A 310 -13.50 4.87 14.95
CA PHE A 310 -12.57 5.45 13.96
C PHE A 310 -13.01 6.79 13.37
N ALA A 311 -14.28 7.21 13.49
CA ALA A 311 -14.74 8.48 12.89
C ALA A 311 -13.91 9.69 13.33
N GLY A 312 -13.55 9.78 14.62
CA GLY A 312 -12.71 10.88 15.13
C GLY A 312 -11.33 10.93 14.48
N LYS A 313 -10.69 9.76 14.25
CA LYS A 313 -9.41 9.68 13.56
C LYS A 313 -9.55 10.07 12.09
N ILE A 314 -10.57 9.55 11.41
CA ILE A 314 -10.80 9.82 9.98
C ILE A 314 -11.13 11.31 9.75
N ASN A 315 -11.90 11.94 10.63
CA ASN A 315 -12.15 13.38 10.60
C ASN A 315 -10.86 14.19 10.78
N ALA A 316 -10.02 13.84 11.76
CA ALA A 316 -8.75 14.54 11.99
C ALA A 316 -7.79 14.42 10.78
N GLU A 317 -7.73 13.25 10.13
CA GLU A 317 -6.95 13.06 8.90
C GLU A 317 -7.51 13.90 7.75
N ALA A 318 -8.83 13.99 7.62
CA ALA A 318 -9.48 14.82 6.61
C ALA A 318 -9.29 16.32 6.88
N GLU A 319 -9.29 16.76 8.13
CA GLU A 319 -8.98 18.15 8.52
C GLU A 319 -7.54 18.54 8.18
N GLN A 320 -6.58 17.62 8.30
CA GLN A 320 -5.20 17.87 7.87
C GLN A 320 -5.09 18.11 6.36
N GLN A 321 -5.95 17.51 5.54
CA GLN A 321 -5.95 17.72 4.09
C GLN A 321 -6.57 19.05 3.65
N LEU A 322 -7.30 19.72 4.56
CA LEU A 322 -7.91 21.03 4.31
C LEU A 322 -6.99 22.20 4.64
N ASN A 323 -5.93 21.97 5.43
CA ASN A 323 -4.97 22.99 5.88
C ASN A 323 -3.71 22.99 5.01
#